data_AF-A0A399WDC3-F1
#
_entry.id   AF-A0A399WDC3-F1
#
_cell.length_a   1.000
_cell.length_b   1.000
_cell.length_c   1.000
_cell.angle_alpha   90.00
_cell.angle_beta   90.00
_cell.angle_gamma   90.00
#
_symmetry.space_group_name_H-M   'P 1'
#
loop_
_entity.id
_entity.type
_entity.pdbx_description
1 polymer ?
#
loop_
_entity_poly.entity_id
_entity_poly.type
_entity_poly.pdbx_seq_one_letter_code
_entity_poly.pdbx_strand_id
1 'polypeptide(L)'
;MGSLLLFAAASAVSAQGSGSAATPAATPPPNVGMSEFRGIKIGMSKDDVKKTIDKDPVVSDDSGFYYVFSDTESAQISLDDKKKVRAIAVMYSAVDASTPKLTDVLGKDATVKPAADGQVYDMVRYPEAGFWISYNRSGGDSPRVTIMIQRIDVATN
;
A
#
# COMPACT_ATOMS: atom_id res chain seq x y z
N MET A 1 -36.13 38.23 -55.90
CA MET A 1 -37.03 38.16 -54.74
C MET A 1 -36.70 36.90 -53.97
N GLY A 2 -36.50 37.01 -52.66
CA GLY A 2 -36.21 35.88 -51.77
C GLY A 2 -35.00 36.09 -50.87
N SER A 3 -35.07 37.06 -49.94
CA SER A 3 -34.24 37.07 -48.73
C SER A 3 -34.73 35.98 -47.78
N LEU A 4 -33.81 35.27 -47.08
CA LEU A 4 -33.94 35.04 -45.64
C LEU A 4 -32.61 34.65 -44.99
N LEU A 5 -32.32 35.32 -43.88
CA LEU A 5 -31.21 35.14 -42.93
C LEU A 5 -31.44 33.95 -41.97
N LEU A 6 -30.37 33.42 -41.34
CA LEU A 6 -30.19 33.14 -39.89
C LEU A 6 -28.96 32.20 -39.68
N PHE A 7 -27.82 32.64 -39.10
CA PHE A 7 -27.42 32.79 -37.67
C PHE A 7 -26.61 31.60 -37.08
N ALA A 8 -25.38 31.92 -36.63
CA ALA A 8 -24.63 31.43 -35.44
C ALA A 8 -24.26 29.93 -35.30
N ALA A 9 -23.18 29.49 -34.65
CA ALA A 9 -22.08 30.10 -33.89
C ALA A 9 -20.85 29.15 -33.96
N ALA A 10 -19.63 29.71 -33.98
CA ALA A 10 -18.41 28.94 -33.78
C ALA A 10 -18.07 28.91 -32.28
N SER A 11 -18.21 27.76 -31.65
CA SER A 11 -17.67 27.51 -30.31
C SER A 11 -16.32 26.82 -30.47
N ALA A 12 -15.24 27.59 -30.38
CA ALA A 12 -13.90 27.04 -30.20
C ALA A 12 -13.81 26.47 -28.78
N VAL A 13 -13.62 25.15 -28.68
CA VAL A 13 -13.43 24.48 -27.39
C VAL A 13 -12.04 24.84 -26.86
N SER A 14 -11.99 25.38 -25.64
CA SER A 14 -10.76 25.69 -24.93
C SER A 14 -10.08 24.39 -24.52
N ALA A 15 -8.89 24.11 -25.07
CA ALA A 15 -8.00 23.08 -24.56
C ALA A 15 -7.32 23.60 -23.28
N GLN A 16 -7.79 23.19 -22.10
CA GLN A 16 -7.06 23.36 -20.84
C GLN A 16 -6.29 22.07 -20.54
N GLY A 17 -4.99 22.11 -20.76
CA GLY A 17 -4.05 21.06 -20.38
C GLY A 17 -4.08 20.85 -18.87
N SER A 18 -4.39 19.63 -18.45
CA SER A 18 -4.25 19.18 -17.07
C SER A 18 -2.78 18.88 -16.79
N GLY A 19 -2.02 19.93 -16.45
CA GLY A 19 -0.77 19.75 -15.71
C GLY A 19 -1.11 19.24 -14.32
N SER A 20 -1.02 17.92 -14.12
CA SER A 20 -1.16 17.31 -12.80
C SER A 20 0.08 17.65 -11.98
N ALA A 21 0.01 18.74 -11.22
CA ALA A 21 0.92 19.00 -10.13
C ALA A 21 0.80 17.84 -9.14
N ALA A 22 1.91 17.13 -8.89
CA ALA A 22 1.93 16.05 -7.93
C ALA A 22 1.57 16.60 -6.54
N THR A 23 0.39 16.26 -6.06
CA THR A 23 -0.03 16.55 -4.69
C THR A 23 0.98 15.90 -3.74
N PRO A 24 1.56 16.65 -2.78
CA PRO A 24 2.36 16.06 -1.72
C PRO A 24 1.57 14.95 -1.03
N ALA A 25 2.20 13.81 -0.79
CA ALA A 25 1.57 12.71 -0.05
C ALA A 25 1.07 13.26 1.30
N ALA A 26 -0.22 13.11 1.57
CA ALA A 26 -0.83 13.58 2.79
C ALA A 26 -0.15 12.91 4.00
N THR A 27 0.16 13.70 5.02
CA THR A 27 0.72 13.18 6.27
C THR A 27 -0.29 12.22 6.90
N PRO A 28 0.10 10.97 7.24
CA PRO A 28 -0.82 10.03 7.86
C PRO A 28 -1.35 10.56 9.20
N PRO A 29 -2.62 10.30 9.56
CA PRO A 29 -3.18 10.72 10.85
C PRO A 29 -2.36 10.18 12.05
N PRO A 30 -2.41 10.84 13.22
CA PRO A 30 -1.52 10.57 14.36
C PRO A 30 -1.62 9.16 14.96
N ASN A 31 -2.61 8.35 14.55
CA ASN A 31 -2.81 6.96 15.00
C ASN A 31 -2.62 5.93 13.87
N VAL A 32 -1.89 6.26 12.81
CA VAL A 32 -1.55 5.25 11.80
C VAL A 32 -0.62 4.20 12.41
N GLY A 33 -0.94 2.93 12.18
CA GLY A 33 -0.08 1.82 12.56
C GLY A 33 1.19 1.75 11.70
N MET A 34 1.59 0.54 11.32
CA MET A 34 2.80 0.29 10.53
C MET A 34 2.65 0.82 9.09
N SER A 35 2.94 2.11 8.87
CA SER A 35 2.85 2.79 7.57
C SER A 35 4.04 2.54 6.63
N GLU A 36 5.10 1.92 7.16
CA GLU A 36 6.31 1.57 6.45
C GLU A 36 6.86 0.23 6.94
N PHE A 37 7.71 -0.41 6.14
CA PHE A 37 8.45 -1.59 6.55
C PHE A 37 9.94 -1.36 6.28
N ARG A 38 10.76 -1.29 7.33
CA ARG A 38 12.22 -1.06 7.23
C ARG A 38 12.54 0.14 6.30
N GLY A 39 11.79 1.23 6.44
CA GLY A 39 11.91 2.44 5.61
C GLY A 39 11.16 2.40 4.27
N ILE A 40 10.71 1.24 3.77
CA ILE A 40 9.96 1.14 2.52
C ILE A 40 8.52 1.62 2.73
N LYS A 41 8.08 2.52 1.84
CA LYS A 41 6.75 3.13 1.85
C LYS A 41 6.01 2.91 0.54
N ILE A 42 4.68 2.93 0.60
CA ILE A 42 3.84 3.06 -0.60
C ILE A 42 4.27 4.31 -1.40
N GLY A 43 4.41 4.16 -2.71
CA GLY A 43 4.82 5.24 -3.62
C GLY A 43 6.34 5.41 -3.79
N MET A 44 7.17 4.73 -3.00
CA MET A 44 8.63 4.75 -3.15
C MET A 44 9.05 4.16 -4.51
N SER A 45 10.07 4.72 -5.17
CA SER A 45 10.52 4.20 -6.47
C SER A 45 11.30 2.89 -6.33
N LYS A 46 11.36 2.09 -7.40
CA LYS A 46 12.19 0.88 -7.49
C LYS A 46 13.64 1.13 -7.05
N ASP A 47 14.22 2.24 -7.47
CA ASP A 47 15.62 2.57 -7.16
C ASP A 47 15.81 3.01 -5.70
N ASP A 48 14.83 3.72 -5.14
CA ASP A 48 14.88 4.13 -3.72
C ASP A 48 14.70 2.92 -2.79
N VAL A 49 13.87 1.95 -3.16
CA VAL A 49 13.73 0.68 -2.41
C VAL A 49 15.08 -0.02 -2.30
N LYS A 50 15.83 -0.14 -3.40
CA LYS A 50 17.15 -0.78 -3.44
C LYS A 50 18.19 -0.06 -2.57
N LYS A 51 18.06 1.26 -2.41
CA LYS A 51 18.96 2.06 -1.56
C LYS A 51 18.57 2.03 -0.08
N THR A 52 17.31 1.72 0.22
CA THR A 52 16.76 1.79 1.58
C THR A 52 17.12 0.55 2.40
N ILE A 53 17.10 -0.64 1.78
CA ILE A 53 17.45 -1.89 2.45
C ILE A 53 18.90 -2.23 2.16
N ASP A 54 19.71 -2.34 3.22
CA ASP A 54 21.10 -2.81 3.17
C ASP A 54 21.18 -4.34 3.04
N LYS A 55 20.50 -4.88 2.02
CA LYS A 55 20.46 -6.30 1.67
C LYS A 55 19.96 -6.45 0.24
N ASP A 56 20.59 -7.31 -0.54
CA ASP A 56 20.09 -7.64 -1.88
C ASP A 56 18.84 -8.54 -1.81
N PRO A 57 17.82 -8.26 -2.63
CA PRO A 57 16.65 -9.12 -2.75
C PRO A 57 16.98 -10.43 -3.45
N VAL A 58 16.28 -11.50 -3.07
CA VAL A 58 16.40 -12.83 -3.71
C VAL A 58 15.74 -12.83 -5.09
N VAL A 59 14.68 -12.02 -5.26
CA VAL A 59 14.06 -11.75 -6.57
C VAL A 59 14.01 -10.25 -6.76
N SER A 60 14.49 -9.77 -7.91
CA SER A 60 14.34 -8.37 -8.32
C SER A 60 14.00 -8.31 -9.80
N ASP A 61 12.80 -7.83 -10.09
CA ASP A 61 12.32 -7.66 -11.45
C ASP A 61 11.48 -6.39 -11.57
N ASP A 62 10.74 -6.30 -12.67
CA ASP A 62 9.93 -5.15 -13.01
C ASP A 62 8.58 -5.09 -12.30
N SER A 63 8.16 -6.21 -11.70
CA SER A 63 6.98 -6.34 -10.86
C SER A 63 7.29 -6.11 -9.38
N GLY A 64 8.56 -6.27 -8.97
CA GLY A 64 9.01 -5.87 -7.65
C GLY A 64 10.17 -6.67 -7.08
N PHE A 65 10.08 -6.92 -5.78
CA PHE A 65 11.17 -7.49 -4.99
C PHE A 65 10.68 -8.56 -4.03
N TYR A 66 11.51 -9.56 -3.79
CA TYR A 66 11.35 -10.51 -2.70
C TYR A 66 12.61 -10.53 -1.84
N TYR A 67 12.45 -10.26 -0.55
CA TYR A 67 13.51 -10.28 0.45
C TYR A 67 13.27 -11.42 1.43
N VAL A 68 14.35 -12.10 1.80
CA VAL A 68 14.37 -13.06 2.91
C VAL A 68 15.32 -12.51 3.96
N PHE A 69 14.81 -12.12 5.12
CA PHE A 69 15.61 -11.51 6.19
C PHE A 69 16.16 -12.57 7.15
N SER A 70 15.36 -13.59 7.44
CA SER A 70 15.72 -14.76 8.23
C SER A 70 14.95 -15.99 7.74
N ASP A 71 15.14 -17.13 8.40
CA ASP A 71 14.36 -18.34 8.13
C ASP A 71 12.86 -18.16 8.44
N THR A 72 12.52 -17.17 9.26
CA THR A 72 11.15 -16.89 9.71
C THR A 72 10.56 -15.59 9.18
N GLU A 73 11.35 -14.67 8.61
CA GLU A 73 10.90 -13.36 8.15
C GLU A 73 11.23 -13.14 6.66
N SER A 74 10.21 -12.84 5.87
CA SER A 74 10.36 -12.43 4.47
C SER A 74 9.41 -11.29 4.11
N ALA A 75 9.73 -10.54 3.05
CA ALA A 75 8.84 -9.53 2.52
C ALA A 75 8.80 -9.53 1.00
N GLN A 76 7.60 -9.33 0.46
CA GLN A 76 7.36 -9.09 -0.95
C GLN A 76 6.94 -7.63 -1.14
N ILE A 77 7.69 -6.91 -1.97
CA ILE A 77 7.40 -5.53 -2.34
C ILE A 77 6.92 -5.55 -3.78
N SER A 78 5.65 -5.21 -4.00
CA SER A 78 5.09 -5.11 -5.35
C SER A 78 5.18 -3.67 -5.86
N LEU A 79 5.54 -3.53 -7.13
CA LEU A 79 5.57 -2.27 -7.86
C LEU A 79 4.34 -2.15 -8.77
N ASP A 80 3.97 -0.91 -9.08
CA ASP A 80 3.03 -0.58 -10.15
C ASP A 80 3.73 -0.38 -11.50
N ASP A 81 2.96 -0.06 -12.53
CA ASP A 81 3.46 0.18 -13.89
C ASP A 81 4.42 1.37 -13.97
N LYS A 82 4.35 2.30 -13.01
CA LYS A 82 5.27 3.44 -12.87
C LYS A 82 6.51 3.10 -12.04
N LYS A 83 6.72 1.81 -11.73
CA LYS A 83 7.81 1.28 -10.91
C LYS A 83 7.85 1.89 -9.51
N LYS A 84 6.67 2.17 -8.94
CA LYS A 84 6.51 2.64 -7.56
C LYS A 84 5.86 1.57 -6.69
N VAL A 85 6.24 1.51 -5.42
CA VAL A 85 5.68 0.54 -4.46
C VAL A 85 4.17 0.72 -4.37
N ARG A 86 3.42 -0.34 -4.69
CA ARG A 86 1.95 -0.38 -4.56
C ARG A 86 1.48 -1.22 -3.38
N ALA A 87 2.31 -2.18 -2.97
CA ALA A 87 2.00 -3.10 -1.89
C ALA A 87 3.27 -3.64 -1.24
N ILE A 88 3.17 -3.91 0.07
CA ILE A 88 4.20 -4.48 0.91
C ILE A 88 3.54 -5.61 1.70
N ALA A 89 3.92 -6.85 1.42
CA ALA A 89 3.50 -8.02 2.18
C ALA A 89 4.68 -8.50 3.03
N VAL A 90 4.51 -8.56 4.35
CA VAL A 90 5.52 -9.11 5.28
C VAL A 90 4.98 -10.40 5.87
N MET A 91 5.79 -11.45 5.81
CA MET A 91 5.45 -12.78 6.26
C MET A 91 6.38 -13.21 7.39
N TYR A 92 5.78 -13.58 8.51
CA TYR A 92 6.42 -14.24 9.64
C TYR A 92 5.92 -15.70 9.69
N SER A 93 6.78 -16.65 9.32
CA SER A 93 6.45 -18.08 9.22
C SER A 93 6.44 -18.81 10.57
N ALA A 94 6.87 -18.14 11.64
CA ALA A 94 6.68 -18.53 13.03
C ALA A 94 6.40 -17.27 13.86
N VAL A 95 5.60 -17.40 14.92
CA VAL A 95 5.39 -16.31 15.89
C VAL A 95 6.46 -16.40 16.97
N ASP A 96 7.30 -15.39 17.03
CA ASP A 96 8.36 -15.24 18.03
C ASP A 96 8.43 -13.79 18.55
N ALA A 97 9.48 -13.45 19.31
CA ALA A 97 9.66 -12.13 19.89
C ALA A 97 9.83 -11.00 18.86
N SER A 98 10.22 -11.32 17.62
CA SER A 98 10.39 -10.36 16.53
C SER A 98 9.09 -10.10 15.75
N THR A 99 8.07 -10.93 15.96
CA THR A 99 6.79 -10.83 15.25
C THR A 99 5.97 -9.67 15.79
N PRO A 100 5.58 -8.68 14.95
CA PRO A 100 4.75 -7.56 15.39
C PRO A 100 3.38 -8.04 15.91
N LYS A 101 2.86 -7.36 16.94
CA LYS A 101 1.51 -7.61 17.44
C LYS A 101 0.50 -6.79 16.64
N LEU A 102 -0.78 -7.15 16.74
CA LEU A 102 -1.90 -6.42 16.13
C LEU A 102 -1.81 -4.91 16.36
N THR A 103 -1.57 -4.49 17.61
CA THR A 103 -1.51 -3.07 18.00
C THR A 103 -0.30 -2.34 17.46
N ASP A 104 0.81 -3.06 17.21
CA ASP A 104 2.00 -2.48 16.57
C ASP A 104 1.74 -2.20 15.09
N VAL A 105 0.85 -2.99 14.48
CA VAL A 105 0.54 -2.94 13.03
C VAL A 105 -0.63 -2.04 12.70
N LEU A 106 -1.71 -2.07 13.49
CA LEU A 106 -2.95 -1.34 13.22
C LEU A 106 -3.17 -0.13 14.14
N GLY A 107 -2.28 0.07 15.13
CA GLY A 107 -2.37 1.14 16.11
C GLY A 107 -2.89 0.66 17.48
N LYS A 108 -2.68 1.49 18.51
CA LYS A 108 -2.93 1.13 19.92
C LYS A 108 -4.39 0.81 20.25
N ASP A 109 -5.30 1.36 19.47
CA ASP A 109 -6.75 1.18 19.68
C ASP A 109 -7.30 -0.07 18.96
N ALA A 110 -6.45 -0.78 18.20
CA ALA A 110 -6.85 -1.98 17.48
C ALA A 110 -7.20 -3.11 18.45
N THR A 111 -8.46 -3.54 18.42
CA THR A 111 -8.95 -4.64 19.25
C THR A 111 -9.77 -5.58 18.39
N VAL A 112 -9.42 -6.86 18.41
CA VAL A 112 -10.12 -7.90 17.69
C VAL A 112 -10.22 -9.14 18.56
N LYS A 113 -11.38 -9.78 18.54
CA LYS A 113 -11.57 -11.06 19.21
C LYS A 113 -11.09 -12.18 18.28
N PRO A 114 -10.20 -13.08 18.74
CA PRO A 114 -9.81 -14.24 17.96
C PRO A 114 -11.02 -15.11 17.60
N ALA A 115 -10.97 -15.73 16.41
CA ALA A 115 -11.90 -16.78 16.01
C ALA A 115 -11.73 -18.04 16.88
N ALA A 116 -12.65 -18.99 16.75
CA ALA A 116 -12.66 -20.21 17.57
C ALA A 116 -11.39 -21.06 17.39
N ASP A 117 -10.78 -21.02 16.21
CA ASP A 117 -9.52 -21.71 15.87
C ASP A 117 -8.27 -20.91 16.27
N GLY A 118 -8.45 -19.73 16.89
CA GLY A 118 -7.38 -18.82 17.28
C GLY A 118 -6.89 -17.89 16.17
N GLN A 119 -7.50 -17.94 14.97
CA GLN A 119 -7.20 -16.99 13.90
C GLN A 119 -7.54 -15.57 14.33
N VAL A 120 -6.70 -14.62 13.94
CA VAL A 120 -6.92 -13.20 14.15
C VAL A 120 -6.78 -12.49 12.81
N TYR A 121 -7.81 -11.75 12.40
CA TYR A 121 -7.75 -10.92 11.20
C TYR A 121 -8.41 -9.58 11.48
N ASP A 122 -7.72 -8.51 11.08
CA ASP A 122 -8.31 -7.16 11.06
C ASP A 122 -7.64 -6.29 9.98
N MET A 123 -8.33 -5.24 9.54
CA MET A 123 -7.87 -4.33 8.51
C MET A 123 -8.37 -2.91 8.76
N VAL A 124 -7.45 -1.95 8.75
CA VAL A 124 -7.74 -0.52 8.90
C VAL A 124 -7.43 0.20 7.59
N ARG A 125 -8.37 1.03 7.12
CA ARG A 125 -8.17 1.89 5.93
C ARG A 125 -7.78 3.30 6.36
N TYR A 126 -6.79 3.86 5.70
CA TYR A 126 -6.35 5.24 5.86
C TYR A 126 -6.56 5.98 4.53
N PRO A 127 -7.80 6.36 4.19
CA PRO A 127 -8.12 6.95 2.89
C PRO A 127 -7.37 8.26 2.63
N GLU A 128 -7.18 9.09 3.66
CA GLU A 128 -6.40 10.32 3.56
C GLU A 128 -4.94 10.05 3.20
N ALA A 129 -4.36 8.95 3.71
CA ALA A 129 -3.00 8.53 3.40
C ALA A 129 -2.90 7.65 2.14
N GLY A 130 -4.04 7.27 1.53
CA GLY A 130 -4.10 6.52 0.28
C GLY A 130 -3.74 5.04 0.37
N PHE A 131 -3.78 4.41 1.55
CA PHE A 131 -3.50 2.98 1.73
C PHE A 131 -4.36 2.35 2.83
N TRP A 132 -4.33 1.02 2.91
CA TRP A 132 -4.87 0.23 4.00
C TRP A 132 -3.80 -0.69 4.57
N ILE A 133 -3.96 -1.07 5.83
CA ILE A 133 -3.11 -2.04 6.52
C ILE A 133 -3.98 -3.20 6.99
N SER A 134 -3.56 -4.44 6.76
CA SER A 134 -4.18 -5.62 7.38
C SER A 134 -3.19 -6.40 8.21
N TYR A 135 -3.69 -7.02 9.26
CA TYR A 135 -2.99 -8.00 10.08
C TYR A 135 -3.74 -9.32 10.01
N ASN A 136 -3.04 -10.40 9.67
CA ASN A 136 -3.57 -11.76 9.72
C ASN A 136 -2.63 -12.62 10.55
N ARG A 137 -3.13 -13.27 11.60
CA ARG A 137 -2.47 -14.36 12.31
C ARG A 137 -3.31 -15.62 12.13
N SER A 138 -2.70 -16.66 11.58
CA SER A 138 -3.35 -17.97 11.50
C SER A 138 -3.54 -18.60 12.88
N GLY A 139 -4.56 -19.45 13.01
CA GLY A 139 -4.83 -20.26 14.19
C GLY A 139 -3.99 -21.53 14.26
N GLY A 140 -4.24 -22.36 15.27
CA GLY A 140 -3.57 -23.64 15.50
C GLY A 140 -2.19 -23.56 16.17
N ASP A 141 -1.47 -24.70 16.18
CA ASP A 141 -0.26 -24.90 16.99
C ASP A 141 1.00 -24.24 16.41
N SER A 142 0.97 -23.86 15.13
CA SER A 142 2.09 -23.20 14.44
C SER A 142 1.60 -21.97 13.70
N PRO A 143 1.19 -20.92 14.44
CA PRO A 143 0.64 -19.72 13.85
C PRO A 143 1.70 -18.98 13.05
N ARG A 144 1.25 -18.36 11.97
CA ARG A 144 1.99 -17.46 11.08
C ARG A 144 1.33 -16.11 11.05
N VAL A 145 2.10 -15.05 10.85
CA VAL A 145 1.60 -13.69 10.72
C VAL A 145 1.88 -13.16 9.32
N THR A 146 0.86 -12.58 8.69
CA THR A 146 0.98 -11.81 7.46
C THR A 146 0.51 -10.39 7.71
N ILE A 147 1.35 -9.43 7.38
CA ILE A 147 1.04 -8.01 7.41
C ILE A 147 1.03 -7.52 5.98
N MET A 148 0.00 -6.77 5.61
CA MET A 148 -0.11 -6.17 4.28
C MET A 148 -0.33 -4.68 4.41
N ILE A 149 0.49 -3.89 3.74
CA ILE A 149 0.28 -2.46 3.49
C ILE A 149 0.03 -2.33 2.00
N GLN A 150 -1.10 -1.78 1.59
CA GLN A 150 -1.43 -1.69 0.18
C GLN A 150 -2.13 -0.39 -0.15
N ARG A 151 -1.74 0.19 -1.28
CA ARG A 151 -2.38 1.38 -1.85
C ARG A 151 -3.88 1.14 -2.05
N ILE A 152 -4.69 2.15 -1.72
CA ILE A 152 -6.08 2.21 -2.12
C ILE A 152 -6.09 2.67 -3.58
N ASP A 153 -6.41 1.78 -4.50
CA ASP A 153 -6.72 2.20 -5.87
C ASP A 153 -8.07 2.90 -5.82
N VAL A 154 -8.11 4.19 -6.20
CA VAL A 154 -9.36 4.91 -6.38
C VAL A 154 -10.02 4.28 -7.60
N ALA A 155 -11.15 3.60 -7.42
CA ALA A 155 -11.97 3.17 -8.54
C ALA A 155 -12.36 4.43 -9.33
N THR A 156 -11.75 4.64 -10.49
CA THR A 156 -12.27 5.55 -11.50
C THR A 156 -13.55 4.93 -12.03
N ASN A 157 -14.69 5.34 -11.45
CA ASN A 157 -16.00 5.15 -12.06
C ASN A 157 -16.14 6.03 -13.29
#